data_AF-A0A7K7JVI9-F1
#
_entry.id   AF-A0A7K7JVI9-F1
#
_cell.length_a   1.000
_cell.length_b   1.000
_cell.length_c   1.000
_cell.angle_alpha   90.00
_cell.angle_beta   90.00
_cell.angle_gamma   90.00
#
_symmetry.space_group_name_H-M   'P 1'
#
loop_
_entity.id
_entity.type
_entity.pdbx_description
1 polymer ?
#
loop_
_entity_poly.entity_id
_entity_poly.type
_entity_poly.pdbx_seq_one_letter_code
_entity_poly.pdbx_strand_id
1 'polypeptide(L)'
;GTLEDGRIIDSSLSRDPLQVELGKHQVIPGLEQSLLDMCVGEKRRAIIPPHLAYGKRGSPPTIPGECSPQGGPCGVSVGSLWGPCSGCAPLAGDAVLRFEVELVALARASYWQKVLNEVVPLLCLGLVPALLGLIGFHLYRKASSPKLSKKKQKEEKRNKAKKK
;
A
#
# COMPACT_ATOMS: atom_id res chain seq x y z
N GLY A 1 -7.21 -3.15 19.77
CA GLY A 1 -8.38 -3.95 19.38
C GLY A 1 -8.43 -5.21 20.22
N THR A 2 -9.49 -5.38 20.99
CA THR A 2 -9.72 -6.56 21.84
C THR A 2 -11.11 -7.15 21.60
N LEU A 3 -11.28 -8.44 21.86
CA LEU A 3 -12.61 -9.07 21.95
C LEU A 3 -13.27 -8.74 23.29
N GLU A 4 -14.58 -8.94 23.38
CA GLU A 4 -15.31 -9.01 24.66
C GLU A 4 -14.63 -9.96 25.66
N ASP A 5 -14.09 -11.08 25.19
CA ASP A 5 -13.37 -12.07 26.00
C ASP A 5 -12.01 -11.59 26.51
N GLY A 6 -11.60 -10.35 26.20
CA GLY A 6 -10.30 -9.79 26.58
C GLY A 6 -9.13 -10.24 25.69
N ARG A 7 -9.36 -11.10 24.70
CA ARG A 7 -8.34 -11.52 23.71
C ARG A 7 -7.91 -10.32 22.86
N ILE A 8 -6.60 -10.08 22.78
CA ILE A 8 -6.02 -9.00 21.97
C ILE A 8 -5.95 -9.46 20.51
N ILE A 9 -6.56 -8.68 19.61
CA ILE A 9 -6.54 -8.94 18.16
C ILE A 9 -5.42 -8.15 17.50
N ASP A 10 -5.38 -6.86 17.78
CA ASP A 10 -4.42 -5.94 17.14
C ASP A 10 -4.13 -4.75 18.05
N SER A 11 -2.90 -4.25 17.99
CA SER A 11 -2.45 -3.08 18.74
C SER A 11 -1.56 -2.20 17.85
N SER A 12 -2.03 -0.99 17.59
CA SER A 12 -1.27 0.02 16.83
C SER A 12 -0.49 0.98 17.73
N LEU A 13 -0.55 0.83 19.07
CA LEU A 13 0.13 1.72 20.04
C LEU A 13 1.66 1.72 19.90
N SER A 14 2.23 0.65 19.33
CA SER A 14 3.68 0.48 19.17
C SER A 14 4.15 0.58 17.71
N ARG A 15 3.29 1.01 16.78
CA ARG A 15 3.58 1.07 15.33
C ARG A 15 3.22 2.43 14.75
N ASP A 16 3.64 2.68 13.52
CA ASP A 16 3.23 3.87 12.77
C ASP A 16 1.70 3.96 12.63
N PRO A 17 1.13 5.18 12.60
CA PRO A 17 -0.31 5.37 12.45
C PRO A 17 -0.84 4.70 11.18
N LEU A 18 -1.92 3.92 11.32
CA LEU A 18 -2.58 3.27 10.19
C LEU A 18 -3.19 4.31 9.27
N GLN A 19 -2.77 4.31 8.00
CA GLN A 19 -3.34 5.19 6.96
C GLN A 19 -4.49 4.46 6.28
N VAL A 20 -5.70 5.00 6.40
CA VAL A 20 -6.92 4.44 5.81
C VAL A 20 -7.60 5.50 4.95
N GLU A 21 -7.98 5.14 3.73
CA GLU A 21 -8.87 5.97 2.92
C GLU A 21 -10.32 5.54 3.11
N LEU A 22 -11.18 6.49 3.49
CA LEU A 22 -12.62 6.27 3.63
C LEU A 22 -13.28 5.99 2.28
N GLY A 23 -14.16 5.00 2.24
CA GLY A 23 -14.88 4.52 1.05
C GLY A 23 -14.16 3.43 0.25
N LYS A 24 -12.95 2.99 0.66
CA LYS A 24 -12.20 1.93 -0.03
C LYS A 24 -12.33 0.55 0.63
N HIS A 25 -13.02 0.43 1.76
CA HIS A 25 -13.18 -0.83 2.50
C HIS A 25 -11.85 -1.55 2.78
N GLN A 26 -10.80 -0.77 3.06
CA GLN A 26 -9.47 -1.30 3.40
C GLN A 26 -9.43 -1.87 4.83
N VAL A 27 -10.34 -1.42 5.68
CA VAL A 27 -10.53 -1.89 7.06
C VAL A 27 -11.95 -2.41 7.23
N ILE A 28 -12.20 -3.11 8.35
CA ILE A 28 -13.54 -3.59 8.68
C ILE A 28 -14.56 -2.43 8.67
N PRO A 29 -15.76 -2.64 8.12
CA PRO A 29 -16.71 -1.56 7.87
C PRO A 29 -17.14 -0.83 9.14
N GLY A 30 -17.25 -1.53 10.27
CA GLY A 30 -17.57 -0.88 11.55
C GLY A 30 -16.47 0.05 12.07
N LEU A 31 -15.21 -0.21 11.72
CA LEU A 31 -14.08 0.64 12.11
C LEU A 31 -14.05 1.90 11.23
N GLU A 32 -14.27 1.72 9.92
CA GLU A 32 -14.43 2.82 8.98
C GLU A 32 -15.58 3.76 9.41
N GLN A 33 -16.72 3.21 9.81
CA GLN A 33 -17.85 3.98 10.35
C GLN A 33 -17.51 4.70 11.65
N SER A 34 -16.70 4.10 12.53
CA SER A 34 -16.32 4.74 13.80
C SER A 34 -15.43 5.96 13.65
N LEU A 35 -14.69 6.03 12.54
CA LEU A 35 -13.81 7.15 12.19
C LEU A 35 -14.58 8.31 11.54
N LEU A 36 -15.82 8.08 11.11
CA LEU A 36 -16.70 9.15 10.63
C LEU A 36 -17.00 10.12 11.77
N ASP A 37 -17.05 11.40 11.42
CA ASP A 37 -17.35 12.52 12.32
C ASP A 37 -16.37 12.68 13.51
N MET A 38 -15.20 12.05 13.48
CA MET A 38 -14.13 12.30 14.47
C MET A 38 -13.32 13.55 14.13
N CYS A 39 -12.88 14.27 15.15
CA CYS A 39 -11.95 15.37 15.03
C CYS A 39 -10.48 14.89 15.10
N VAL A 40 -9.57 15.66 14.49
CA VAL A 40 -8.12 15.37 14.58
C VAL A 40 -7.65 15.52 16.02
N GLY A 41 -6.96 14.51 16.53
CA GLY A 41 -6.52 14.37 17.92
C GLY A 41 -7.55 13.71 18.84
N GLU A 42 -8.74 13.37 18.34
CA GLU A 42 -9.78 12.74 19.15
C GLU A 42 -9.50 11.24 19.36
N LYS A 43 -9.71 10.79 20.60
CA LYS A 43 -9.68 9.37 20.98
C LYS A 43 -11.10 8.90 21.24
N ARG A 44 -11.46 7.79 20.59
CA ARG A 44 -12.79 7.20 20.71
C ARG A 44 -12.68 5.69 20.91
N ARG A 45 -13.59 5.16 21.72
CA ARG A 45 -13.80 3.71 21.82
C ARG A 45 -14.93 3.30 20.86
N ALA A 46 -14.60 2.48 19.88
CA ALA A 46 -15.52 1.90 18.92
C ALA A 46 -15.90 0.47 19.35
N ILE A 47 -17.20 0.21 19.46
CA ILE A 47 -17.76 -1.12 19.73
C ILE A 47 -18.37 -1.60 18.42
N ILE A 48 -17.75 -2.61 17.81
CA ILE A 48 -18.11 -3.10 16.48
C ILE A 48 -18.76 -4.47 16.62
N PRO A 49 -20.03 -4.61 16.23
CA PRO A 49 -20.70 -5.90 16.27
C PRO A 49 -20.12 -6.85 15.19
N PRO A 50 -20.25 -8.18 15.39
CA PRO A 50 -19.63 -9.18 14.52
C PRO A 50 -19.98 -8.99 13.04
N HIS A 51 -21.23 -8.65 12.70
CA HIS A 51 -21.68 -8.45 11.33
C HIS A 51 -21.02 -7.26 10.59
N LEU A 52 -20.45 -6.28 11.32
CA LEU A 52 -19.66 -5.17 10.77
C LEU A 52 -18.14 -5.37 10.92
N ALA A 53 -17.73 -6.55 11.40
CA ALA A 53 -16.34 -6.95 11.55
C ALA A 53 -16.03 -8.13 10.61
N TYR A 54 -15.76 -9.31 11.18
CA TYR A 54 -15.42 -10.54 10.45
C TYR A 54 -16.63 -11.47 10.25
N GLY A 55 -17.73 -11.16 10.94
CA GLY A 55 -18.96 -11.93 10.96
C GLY A 55 -18.74 -13.40 11.26
N LYS A 56 -19.66 -14.17 10.72
CA LYS A 56 -19.68 -15.62 10.76
C LYS A 56 -18.41 -16.29 10.21
N ARG A 57 -17.70 -15.65 9.28
CA ARG A 57 -16.49 -16.24 8.68
C ARG A 57 -15.31 -16.26 9.67
N GLY A 58 -15.28 -15.34 10.62
CA GLY A 58 -14.15 -15.15 11.53
C GLY A 58 -12.83 -14.86 10.81
N SER A 59 -11.74 -14.90 11.56
CA SER A 59 -10.36 -14.78 11.06
C SER A 59 -9.45 -15.69 11.90
N PRO A 60 -9.34 -16.98 11.54
CA PRO A 60 -8.52 -17.92 12.29
C PRO A 60 -7.03 -17.53 12.22
N PRO A 61 -6.23 -17.77 13.28
CA PRO A 61 -6.56 -18.47 14.52
C PRO A 61 -7.16 -17.59 15.64
N THR A 62 -7.09 -16.26 15.51
CA THR A 62 -7.35 -15.34 16.62
C THR A 62 -8.84 -15.01 16.80
N ILE A 63 -9.60 -14.96 15.71
CA ILE A 63 -11.04 -14.67 15.70
C ILE A 63 -11.77 -15.92 15.25
N PRO A 64 -12.44 -16.66 16.15
CA PRO A 64 -13.16 -17.86 15.76
C PRO A 64 -14.31 -17.51 14.81
N GLY A 65 -14.41 -18.22 13.69
CA GLY A 65 -15.61 -18.18 12.85
C GLY A 65 -16.67 -19.13 13.38
N GLU A 66 -17.90 -18.98 12.88
CA GLU A 66 -18.87 -20.07 12.96
C GLU A 66 -18.28 -21.28 12.21
N CYS A 67 -18.29 -22.46 12.85
CA CYS A 67 -17.97 -23.71 12.17
C CYS A 67 -19.03 -23.90 11.08
N SER A 68 -18.74 -23.46 9.85
CA SER A 68 -19.55 -23.81 8.69
C SER A 68 -19.41 -25.32 8.48
N PRO A 69 -20.51 -26.10 8.45
CA PRO A 69 -20.46 -27.50 8.06
C PRO A 69 -20.27 -27.58 6.52
N GLN A 70 -19.15 -27.09 6.01
CA GLN A 70 -18.77 -27.40 4.63
C GLN A 70 -17.95 -28.69 4.63
N GLY A 71 -18.69 -29.79 4.50
CA GLY A 71 -18.30 -30.84 3.56
C GLY A 71 -17.19 -31.80 4.00
N GLY A 72 -17.26 -32.31 5.22
CA GLY A 72 -16.66 -33.60 5.57
C GLY A 72 -17.44 -34.19 6.73
N PRO A 73 -17.79 -35.49 6.72
CA PRO A 73 -18.32 -36.09 7.93
C PRO A 73 -17.24 -35.92 9.00
N CYS A 74 -17.63 -35.43 10.18
CA CYS A 74 -16.93 -35.81 11.40
C CYS A 74 -17.07 -37.33 11.46
N GLY A 75 -16.14 -38.04 10.83
CA GLY A 75 -16.23 -39.48 10.61
C GLY A 75 -16.13 -40.18 11.94
N VAL A 76 -17.25 -40.54 12.54
CA VAL A 76 -17.27 -41.57 13.58
C VAL A 76 -17.00 -42.91 12.90
N SER A 77 -15.72 -43.29 12.84
CA SER A 77 -15.34 -44.70 12.73
C SER A 77 -15.06 -45.22 14.13
N VAL A 78 -16.05 -45.94 14.67
CA VAL A 78 -15.89 -46.76 15.88
C VAL A 78 -14.74 -47.75 15.62
N GLY A 79 -13.65 -47.66 16.39
CA GLY A 79 -12.60 -48.69 16.39
C GLY A 79 -11.15 -48.24 16.56
N SER A 80 -10.82 -46.94 16.58
CA SER A 80 -9.43 -46.52 16.78
C SER A 80 -9.35 -45.17 17.48
N LEU A 81 -9.15 -45.20 18.80
CA LEU A 81 -8.78 -44.09 19.71
C LEU A 81 -8.82 -42.68 19.09
N TRP A 82 -10.02 -42.08 19.01
CA TRP A 82 -10.16 -40.66 18.67
C TRP A 82 -9.88 -39.83 19.93
N GLY A 83 -8.83 -39.03 19.90
CA GLY A 83 -8.75 -37.86 20.77
C GLY A 83 -9.92 -36.92 20.51
N PRO A 84 -10.33 -36.08 21.47
CA PRO A 84 -11.47 -35.19 21.31
C PRO A 84 -11.26 -34.30 20.08
N CYS A 85 -12.30 -34.17 19.24
CA CYS A 85 -12.39 -33.14 18.20
C CYS A 85 -12.18 -31.77 18.86
N SER A 86 -10.93 -31.35 18.95
CA SER A 86 -10.53 -30.09 19.54
C SER A 86 -10.69 -29.05 18.45
N GLY A 87 -11.89 -28.47 18.29
CA GLY A 87 -11.99 -27.42 17.27
C GLY A 87 -13.28 -26.68 17.04
N CYS A 88 -14.46 -27.18 17.42
CA CYS A 88 -15.68 -26.35 17.31
C CYS A 88 -16.12 -25.93 18.71
N ALA A 89 -15.53 -24.84 19.20
CA ALA A 89 -16.11 -24.10 20.31
C ALA A 89 -17.42 -23.48 19.81
N PRO A 90 -18.57 -23.78 20.43
CA PRO A 90 -19.82 -23.16 20.05
C PRO A 90 -19.75 -21.68 20.47
N LEU A 91 -20.36 -20.79 19.69
CA LEU A 91 -20.76 -19.42 20.07
C LEU A 91 -19.78 -18.24 19.82
N ALA A 92 -18.58 -18.44 19.26
CA ALA A 92 -17.64 -17.32 19.07
C ALA A 92 -17.77 -16.55 17.73
N GLY A 93 -18.68 -16.95 16.83
CA GLY A 93 -18.99 -16.21 15.59
C GLY A 93 -19.67 -14.86 15.82
N ASP A 94 -20.10 -14.58 17.05
CA ASP A 94 -20.78 -13.34 17.46
C ASP A 94 -19.90 -12.41 18.30
N ALA A 95 -18.57 -12.62 18.32
CA ALA A 95 -17.68 -11.84 19.14
C ALA A 95 -17.70 -10.35 18.76
N VAL A 96 -18.14 -9.50 19.69
CA VAL A 96 -18.10 -8.04 19.54
C VAL A 96 -16.65 -7.56 19.72
N LEU A 97 -16.20 -6.68 18.84
CA LEU A 97 -14.86 -6.12 18.88
C LEU A 97 -14.87 -4.74 19.53
N ARG A 98 -13.85 -4.49 20.35
CA ARG A 98 -13.60 -3.20 20.99
C ARG A 98 -12.30 -2.62 20.45
N PHE A 99 -12.39 -1.49 19.78
CA PHE A 99 -11.23 -0.73 19.32
C PHE A 99 -11.14 0.59 20.07
N GLU A 100 -9.92 0.97 20.40
CA GLU A 100 -9.58 2.31 20.83
C GLU A 100 -8.86 2.96 19.65
N VAL A 101 -9.49 3.98 19.06
CA VAL A 101 -9.02 4.66 17.86
C VAL A 101 -8.65 6.09 18.19
N GLU A 102 -7.57 6.56 17.60
CA GLU A 102 -7.11 7.94 17.68
C GLU A 102 -6.96 8.50 16.26
N LEU A 103 -7.63 9.61 15.97
CA LEU A 103 -7.52 10.24 14.66
C LEU A 103 -6.29 11.17 14.63
N VAL A 104 -5.13 10.65 14.24
CA VAL A 104 -3.87 11.44 14.27
C VAL A 104 -3.88 12.57 13.23
N ALA A 105 -4.37 12.32 12.03
CA ALA A 105 -4.42 13.30 10.95
C ALA A 105 -5.56 13.01 9.98
N LEU A 106 -6.17 14.06 9.44
CA LEU A 106 -7.18 13.96 8.38
C LEU A 106 -6.70 14.73 7.16
N ALA A 107 -6.38 14.00 6.08
CA ALA A 107 -6.00 14.58 4.81
C ALA A 107 -7.13 14.39 3.81
N ARG A 108 -7.56 15.47 3.17
CA ARG A 108 -8.50 15.36 2.06
C ARG A 108 -7.74 14.81 0.86
N ALA A 109 -8.13 13.64 0.38
CA ALA A 109 -7.59 13.07 -0.85
C ALA A 109 -7.90 14.04 -2.00
N SER A 110 -6.95 14.91 -2.32
CA SER A 110 -7.05 15.83 -3.44
C SER A 110 -6.82 15.02 -4.71
N TYR A 111 -7.84 14.97 -5.57
CA TYR A 111 -7.80 14.23 -6.84
C TYR A 111 -6.52 14.54 -7.63
N TRP A 112 -6.13 15.81 -7.69
CA TRP A 112 -4.90 16.26 -8.34
C TRP A 112 -3.62 15.79 -7.64
N GLN A 113 -3.60 15.62 -6.32
CA GLN A 113 -2.44 15.08 -5.60
C GLN A 113 -2.19 13.62 -5.97
N LYS A 114 -3.27 12.85 -6.13
CA LYS A 114 -3.20 11.46 -6.61
C LYS A 114 -2.72 11.41 -8.06
N VAL A 115 -3.26 12.28 -8.91
CA VAL A 115 -2.82 12.38 -10.31
C VAL A 115 -1.35 12.79 -10.38
N LEU A 116 -0.89 13.75 -9.59
CA LEU A 116 0.52 14.15 -9.54
C LEU A 116 1.40 13.00 -9.03
N ASN A 117 1.05 12.33 -7.94
CA ASN A 117 1.86 11.23 -7.41
C ASN A 117 1.96 10.03 -8.38
N GLU A 118 0.95 9.79 -9.20
CA GLU A 118 0.98 8.72 -10.21
C GLU A 118 1.68 9.17 -11.50
N VAL A 119 1.45 10.40 -11.95
CA VAL A 119 1.93 10.91 -13.24
C VAL A 119 3.36 11.44 -13.17
N VAL A 120 3.77 12.06 -12.05
CA VAL A 120 5.11 12.64 -11.89
C VAL A 120 6.20 11.56 -12.00
N PRO A 121 6.12 10.39 -11.34
CA PRO A 121 7.11 9.33 -11.52
C PRO A 121 7.20 8.83 -12.96
N LEU A 122 6.06 8.67 -13.65
CA LEU A 122 6.01 8.24 -15.06
C LEU A 122 6.65 9.28 -15.99
N LEU A 123 6.38 10.56 -15.76
CA LEU A 123 7.02 11.66 -16.49
C LEU A 123 8.53 11.70 -16.22
N CYS A 124 8.96 11.52 -14.97
CA CYS A 124 10.38 11.46 -14.61
C CYS A 124 11.09 10.30 -15.33
N LEU A 125 10.46 9.14 -15.42
CA LEU A 125 11.00 7.98 -16.14
C LEU A 125 11.22 8.24 -17.64
N GLY A 126 10.42 9.12 -18.27
CA GLY A 126 10.62 9.49 -19.68
C GLY A 126 11.57 10.68 -19.87
N LEU A 127 11.39 11.73 -19.05
CA LEU A 127 12.11 12.99 -19.21
C LEU A 127 13.58 12.88 -18.81
N VAL A 128 13.91 12.15 -17.74
CA VAL A 128 15.29 12.01 -17.27
C VAL A 128 16.19 11.33 -18.32
N PRO A 129 15.85 10.15 -18.87
CA PRO A 129 16.67 9.53 -19.91
C PRO A 129 16.67 10.31 -21.22
N ALA A 130 15.58 10.99 -21.58
CA ALA A 130 15.56 11.87 -22.74
C ALA A 130 16.54 13.04 -22.60
N LEU A 131 16.60 13.68 -21.43
CA LEU A 131 17.54 14.76 -21.14
C LEU A 131 18.99 14.25 -21.20
N LEU A 132 19.27 13.12 -20.56
CA LEU A 132 20.61 12.50 -20.59
C LEU A 132 21.00 12.10 -22.03
N GLY A 133 20.06 11.59 -22.81
CA GLY A 133 20.25 11.28 -24.23
C GLY A 133 20.58 12.52 -25.06
N LEU A 134 19.87 13.64 -24.85
CA LEU A 134 20.15 14.91 -25.53
C LEU A 134 21.51 15.49 -25.14
N ILE A 135 21.86 15.45 -23.85
CA ILE A 135 23.18 15.88 -23.36
C ILE A 135 24.27 15.00 -24.00
N GLY A 136 24.10 13.69 -24.00
CA GLY A 136 25.01 12.74 -24.64
C GLY A 136 25.16 12.97 -26.15
N PHE A 137 24.05 13.17 -26.85
CA PHE A 137 24.03 13.48 -28.28
C PHE A 137 24.72 14.81 -28.60
N HIS A 138 24.52 15.82 -27.77
CA HIS A 138 25.17 17.12 -27.92
C HIS A 138 26.69 17.01 -27.71
N LEU A 139 27.14 16.26 -26.71
CA LEU A 139 28.56 15.97 -26.48
C LEU A 139 29.15 15.16 -27.65
N TYR A 140 28.42 14.16 -28.15
CA TYR A 140 28.81 13.36 -29.31
C TYR A 140 28.96 14.23 -30.57
N ARG A 141 27.99 15.09 -30.90
CA ARG A 141 28.09 16.04 -32.02
C ARG A 141 29.24 17.03 -31.86
N LYS A 142 29.48 17.51 -30.65
CA LYS A 142 30.58 18.44 -30.37
C LYS A 142 31.95 17.77 -30.54
N ALA A 143 32.11 16.52 -30.11
CA ALA A 143 33.34 15.75 -30.28
C ALA A 143 33.57 15.29 -31.73
N SER A 144 32.50 14.92 -32.43
CA SER A 144 32.54 14.44 -33.83
C SER A 144 32.58 15.55 -34.87
N SER A 145 32.43 16.82 -34.48
CA SER A 145 32.63 17.97 -35.37
C SER A 145 34.06 17.94 -35.94
N PRO A 146 34.25 17.62 -37.23
CA PRO A 146 35.57 17.42 -37.77
C PRO A 146 36.35 18.74 -37.71
N LYS A 147 37.58 18.71 -37.19
CA LYS A 147 38.54 19.84 -37.23
C LYS A 147 38.97 20.23 -38.67
N LEU A 148 38.20 19.83 -39.69
CA LEU A 148 38.46 20.10 -41.10
C LEU A 148 38.42 21.60 -41.41
N SER A 149 37.54 22.39 -40.77
CA SER A 149 37.45 23.82 -41.05
C SER A 149 38.71 24.59 -40.64
N LYS A 150 39.30 24.32 -39.46
CA LYS A 150 40.55 24.97 -39.03
C LYS A 150 41.78 24.50 -39.81
N LYS A 151 41.86 23.23 -40.20
CA LYS A 151 42.94 22.72 -41.07
C LYS A 151 42.81 23.27 -42.50
N LYS A 152 41.63 23.24 -43.12
CA LYS A 152 41.40 23.83 -44.45
C LYS A 152 41.66 25.33 -44.46
N GLN A 153 41.15 26.09 -43.48
CA GLN A 153 41.42 27.53 -43.42
C GLN A 153 42.90 27.86 -43.17
N LYS A 154 43.62 27.04 -42.38
CA LYS A 154 45.07 27.21 -42.17
C LYS A 154 45.88 26.84 -43.42
N GLU A 155 45.47 25.82 -44.14
CA GLU A 155 46.12 25.37 -45.38
C GLU A 155 45.85 26.31 -46.56
N GLU A 156 44.63 26.84 -46.67
CA GLU A 156 44.29 27.87 -47.66
C GLU A 156 45.03 29.19 -47.39
N LYS A 157 45.16 29.59 -46.12
CA LYS A 157 46.01 30.74 -45.73
C LYS A 157 47.49 30.50 -46.05
N ARG A 158 48.01 29.29 -45.85
CA ARG A 158 49.40 28.93 -46.18
C ARG A 158 49.65 28.91 -47.69
N ASN A 159 48.69 28.45 -48.49
CA ASN A 159 48.81 28.45 -49.95
C ASN A 159 48.70 29.86 -50.55
N LYS A 160 47.89 30.75 -49.95
CA LYS A 160 47.85 32.18 -50.34
C LYS A 160 49.17 32.92 -50.02
N ALA A 161 49.85 32.56 -48.93
CA ALA A 161 51.14 33.18 -48.56
C ALA A 161 52.33 32.72 -49.44
N LYS A 162 52.26 31.54 -50.06
CA LYS A 162 53.32 31.02 -50.96
C LYS A 162 53.22 31.53 -52.41
N LYS A 163 52.10 32.15 -52.76
CA LYS A 163 51.78 32.60 -54.14
C LYS A 163 52.03 34.10 -54.34
N LYS A 164 52.61 34.75 -53.34
CA LYS A 164 52.93 36.18 -53.27
C LYS A 164 54.42 36.29 -53.03
#